data_AF-A0A353DRA5-F1
#
_entry.id   AF-A0A353DRA5-F1
#
_cell.length_a   1.000
_cell.length_b   1.000
_cell.length_c   1.000
_cell.angle_alpha   90.00
_cell.angle_beta   90.00
_cell.angle_gamma   90.00
#
_symmetry.space_group_name_H-M   'P 1'
#
loop_
_entity.id
_entity.type
_entity.pdbx_description
1 polymer ?
#
loop_
_entity_poly.entity_id
_entity_poly.type
_entity_poly.pdbx_seq_one_letter_code
_entity_poly.pdbx_strand_id
1 'polypeptide(L)'
;MPVSRFEITSKVLLENGKEYGDIGTYDHLQGTAYFEVDPLSESNERIVDIQLAPRNAVGKVEFSADFVLLTPSDPDKGNGTMFLDVVNRGNKTVLYGFNSANRPTDPTSPIESGNGFLMREGYTVMFCGWQADVPDIPGLIGLSVPEASVDGEHLSGRVMNQYQANVATSVFPLADRYHLKNPAADETELEAELMVQDQPNGIPELIERDKWALVRVEDSEIEPD
;
A
#
# COMPACT_ATOMS: atom_id res chain seq x y z
N MET A 1 -14.38 -3.02 10.17
CA MET A 1 -14.44 -3.46 8.76
C MET A 1 -14.45 -4.97 8.76
N PRO A 2 -15.58 -5.63 8.46
CA PRO A 2 -15.60 -7.09 8.37
C PRO A 2 -14.85 -7.57 7.13
N VAL A 3 -14.06 -8.63 7.29
CA VAL A 3 -13.60 -9.45 6.16
C VAL A 3 -14.78 -10.32 5.74
N SER A 4 -15.17 -10.26 4.46
CA SER A 4 -16.24 -11.09 3.92
C SER A 4 -15.72 -12.42 3.38
N ARG A 5 -14.49 -12.44 2.84
CA ARG A 5 -13.88 -13.64 2.24
C ARG A 5 -12.36 -13.59 2.25
N PHE A 6 -11.74 -14.75 2.44
CA PHE A 6 -10.34 -14.98 2.07
C PHE A 6 -10.27 -15.90 0.86
N GLU A 7 -9.41 -15.55 -0.09
CA GLU A 7 -9.05 -16.38 -1.22
C GLU A 7 -7.57 -16.72 -1.11
N ILE A 8 -7.25 -17.99 -0.86
CA ILE A 8 -5.86 -18.47 -0.79
C ILE A 8 -5.48 -18.96 -2.19
N THR A 9 -4.46 -18.33 -2.78
CA THR A 9 -3.97 -18.66 -4.12
C THR A 9 -2.70 -19.52 -4.07
N SER A 10 -1.96 -19.46 -2.96
CA SER A 10 -0.74 -20.25 -2.76
C SER A 10 -0.62 -20.69 -1.31
N LYS A 11 -0.11 -21.92 -1.12
CA LYS A 11 0.28 -22.48 0.17
C LYS A 11 1.52 -23.35 -0.03
N VAL A 12 2.63 -22.95 0.58
CA VAL A 12 3.91 -23.66 0.55
C VAL A 12 4.52 -23.70 1.96
N LEU A 13 5.53 -24.54 2.19
CA LEU A 13 6.30 -24.45 3.43
C LEU A 13 7.25 -23.25 3.37
N LEU A 14 7.28 -22.47 4.45
CA LEU A 14 8.22 -21.37 4.61
C LEU A 14 9.66 -21.89 4.61
N GLU A 15 10.55 -21.20 3.88
CA GLU A 15 11.98 -21.55 3.74
C GLU A 15 12.21 -23.05 3.47
N ASN A 16 11.40 -23.64 2.58
CA ASN A 16 11.51 -25.06 2.19
C ASN A 16 11.39 -26.05 3.37
N GLY A 17 10.59 -25.71 4.40
CA GLY A 17 10.35 -26.61 5.54
C GLY A 17 11.39 -26.47 6.66
N LYS A 18 12.06 -25.33 6.76
CA LYS A 18 12.89 -24.99 7.92
C LYS A 18 12.09 -25.15 9.23
N GLU A 19 12.68 -25.79 10.22
CA GLU A 19 12.09 -25.97 11.54
C GLU A 19 12.46 -24.82 12.50
N TYR A 20 11.53 -24.47 13.38
CA TYR A 20 11.64 -23.38 14.35
C TYR A 20 11.49 -23.91 15.77
N GLY A 21 12.49 -24.67 16.24
CA GLY A 21 12.44 -25.29 17.56
C GLY A 21 11.25 -26.24 17.68
N ASP A 22 10.61 -26.27 18.86
CA ASP A 22 9.52 -27.21 19.14
C ASP A 22 8.23 -26.91 18.36
N ILE A 23 8.09 -25.69 17.82
CA ILE A 23 6.95 -25.28 16.99
C ILE A 23 6.93 -26.03 15.66
N GLY A 24 8.10 -26.45 15.15
CA GLY A 24 8.22 -27.18 13.90
C GLY A 24 8.23 -26.26 12.67
N THR A 25 7.59 -26.71 11.58
CA THR A 25 7.56 -25.97 10.31
C THR A 25 6.45 -24.92 10.27
N TYR A 26 6.59 -23.98 9.34
CA TYR A 26 5.57 -22.96 9.07
C TYR A 26 5.05 -23.08 7.65
N ASP A 27 3.77 -22.83 7.48
CA ASP A 27 3.15 -22.61 6.18
C ASP A 27 3.29 -21.12 5.81
N HIS A 28 3.58 -20.86 4.54
CA HIS A 28 3.55 -19.57 3.89
C HIS A 28 2.39 -19.57 2.89
N LEU A 29 1.38 -18.76 3.19
CA LEU A 29 0.18 -18.61 2.37
C LEU A 29 0.16 -17.22 1.74
N GLN A 30 -0.37 -17.15 0.53
CA GLN A 30 -0.60 -15.90 -0.19
C GLN A 30 -2.03 -15.90 -0.73
N GLY A 31 -2.60 -14.71 -0.88
CA GLY A 31 -3.96 -14.59 -1.36
C GLY A 31 -4.52 -13.18 -1.28
N THR A 32 -5.84 -13.09 -1.40
CA THR A 32 -6.60 -11.84 -1.35
C THR A 32 -7.65 -11.92 -0.25
N ALA A 33 -7.71 -10.90 0.58
CA ALA A 33 -8.77 -10.67 1.56
C ALA A 33 -9.78 -9.68 0.97
N TYR A 34 -11.07 -10.00 1.07
CA TYR A 34 -12.17 -9.16 0.60
C TYR A 34 -12.91 -8.56 1.78
N PHE A 35 -13.29 -7.29 1.65
CA PHE A 35 -13.89 -6.50 2.70
C PHE A 35 -15.15 -5.83 2.20
N GLU A 36 -16.08 -5.61 3.13
CA GLU A 36 -17.30 -4.85 2.89
C GLU A 36 -17.50 -3.87 4.05
N VAL A 37 -17.76 -2.60 3.75
CA VAL A 37 -17.99 -1.58 4.78
C VAL A 37 -19.28 -0.81 4.55
N ASP A 38 -19.93 -0.44 5.66
CA ASP A 38 -21.11 0.42 5.62
C ASP A 38 -20.68 1.89 5.51
N PRO A 39 -20.97 2.58 4.40
CA PRO A 39 -20.63 4.00 4.26
C PRO A 39 -21.42 4.90 5.21
N LEU A 40 -22.51 4.42 5.81
CA LEU A 40 -23.36 5.18 6.74
C LEU A 40 -23.04 4.90 8.22
N SER A 41 -22.08 4.02 8.51
CA SER A 41 -21.65 3.75 9.88
C SER A 41 -20.80 4.90 10.42
N GLU A 42 -21.08 5.34 11.65
CA GLU A 42 -20.30 6.37 12.36
C GLU A 42 -18.82 6.02 12.43
N SER A 43 -18.46 4.74 12.59
CA SER A 43 -17.05 4.30 12.62
C SER A 43 -16.30 4.54 11.29
N ASN A 44 -17.02 4.72 10.18
CA ASN A 44 -16.45 4.90 8.85
C ASN A 44 -16.57 6.35 8.35
N GLU A 45 -17.17 7.26 9.11
CA GLU A 45 -17.40 8.66 8.69
C GLU A 45 -16.10 9.41 8.34
N ARG A 46 -14.97 8.98 8.92
CA ARG A 46 -13.65 9.56 8.70
C ARG A 46 -12.99 9.12 7.40
N ILE A 47 -13.55 8.13 6.71
CA ILE A 47 -13.05 7.70 5.41
C ILE A 47 -13.54 8.72 4.38
N VAL A 48 -12.59 9.47 3.82
CA VAL A 48 -12.85 10.49 2.82
C VAL A 48 -13.62 9.88 1.65
N ASP A 49 -14.65 10.58 1.18
CA ASP A 49 -15.48 10.23 0.03
C ASP A 49 -16.18 8.86 0.07
N ILE A 50 -16.21 8.18 1.23
CA ILE A 50 -16.83 6.84 1.34
C ILE A 50 -18.31 6.81 0.92
N GLN A 51 -19.02 7.93 1.08
CA GLN A 51 -20.42 8.02 0.67
C GLN A 51 -20.60 8.09 -0.84
N LEU A 52 -19.56 8.51 -1.57
CA LEU A 52 -19.50 8.64 -3.03
C LEU A 52 -18.95 7.38 -3.72
N ALA A 53 -18.42 6.42 -2.94
CA ALA A 53 -17.96 5.14 -3.47
C ALA A 53 -19.14 4.29 -3.97
N PRO A 54 -18.94 3.49 -5.04
CA PRO A 54 -19.94 2.55 -5.52
C PRO A 54 -20.30 1.54 -4.43
N ARG A 55 -21.57 1.12 -4.43
CA ARG A 55 -22.14 0.22 -3.43
C ARG A 55 -22.67 -1.04 -4.10
N ASN A 56 -22.45 -2.17 -3.45
CA ASN A 56 -23.00 -3.45 -3.88
C ASN A 56 -24.53 -3.51 -3.64
N ALA A 57 -25.16 -4.63 -4.03
CA ALA A 57 -26.61 -4.82 -3.94
C ALA A 57 -27.18 -4.74 -2.50
N VAL A 58 -26.32 -4.89 -1.47
CA VAL A 58 -26.70 -4.75 -0.06
C VAL A 58 -26.27 -3.39 0.54
N GLY A 59 -25.85 -2.45 -0.31
CA GLY A 59 -25.53 -1.08 0.06
C GLY A 59 -24.17 -0.88 0.74
N LYS A 60 -23.25 -1.85 0.65
CA LYS A 60 -21.90 -1.78 1.21
C LYS A 60 -20.87 -1.42 0.14
N VAL A 61 -19.79 -0.76 0.55
CA VAL A 61 -18.62 -0.52 -0.29
C VAL A 61 -17.70 -1.74 -0.21
N GLU A 62 -17.35 -2.30 -1.36
CA GLU A 62 -16.47 -3.46 -1.50
C GLU A 62 -15.05 -3.02 -1.83
N PHE A 63 -14.07 -3.68 -1.21
CA PHE A 63 -12.65 -3.50 -1.53
C PHE A 63 -11.87 -4.76 -1.15
N SER A 64 -10.61 -4.86 -1.57
CA SER A 64 -9.77 -6.02 -1.27
C SER A 64 -8.33 -5.63 -0.94
N ALA A 65 -7.60 -6.53 -0.30
CA ALA A 65 -6.18 -6.38 -0.06
C ALA A 65 -5.48 -7.70 -0.33
N ASP A 66 -4.28 -7.63 -0.89
CA ASP A 66 -3.40 -8.78 -0.91
C ASP A 66 -2.92 -9.08 0.51
N PHE A 67 -2.77 -10.37 0.83
CA PHE A 67 -2.19 -10.78 2.10
C PHE A 67 -1.14 -11.87 1.94
N VAL A 68 -0.23 -11.90 2.91
CA VAL A 68 0.68 -13.02 3.15
C VAL A 68 0.51 -13.47 4.59
N LEU A 69 0.39 -14.78 4.82
CA LEU A 69 0.26 -15.35 6.15
C LEU A 69 1.37 -16.38 6.39
N LEU A 70 2.08 -16.22 7.49
CA LEU A 70 3.01 -17.20 8.04
C LEU A 70 2.38 -17.78 9.30
N THR A 71 2.16 -19.09 9.32
CA THR A 71 1.52 -19.75 10.47
C THR A 71 2.17 -21.10 10.74
N PRO A 72 2.22 -21.59 12.00
CA PRO A 72 2.64 -22.96 12.27
C PRO A 72 1.89 -23.95 11.38
N SER A 73 2.60 -24.90 10.77
CA SER A 73 1.97 -25.95 9.95
C SER A 73 1.10 -26.88 10.82
N ASP A 74 1.48 -27.06 12.08
CA ASP A 74 0.65 -27.68 13.12
C ASP A 74 -0.04 -26.56 13.93
N PRO A 75 -1.36 -26.35 13.76
CA PRO A 75 -2.06 -25.24 14.40
C PRO A 75 -2.10 -25.36 15.92
N ASP A 76 -1.97 -26.55 16.49
CA ASP A 76 -1.97 -26.76 17.94
C ASP A 76 -0.65 -26.29 18.60
N LYS A 77 0.37 -26.00 17.79
CA LYS A 77 1.66 -25.46 18.24
C LYS A 77 1.76 -23.94 18.18
N GLY A 78 0.73 -23.25 17.69
CA GLY A 78 0.68 -21.79 17.75
C GLY A 78 0.47 -21.27 19.17
N ASN A 79 0.97 -20.07 19.44
CA ASN A 79 0.79 -19.40 20.73
C ASN A 79 -0.55 -18.65 20.86
N GLY A 80 -1.44 -18.78 19.86
CA GLY A 80 -2.75 -18.15 19.81
C GLY A 80 -2.72 -16.64 19.54
N THR A 81 -1.57 -16.05 19.23
CA THR A 81 -1.41 -14.61 18.98
C THR A 81 -0.99 -14.35 17.54
N MET A 82 -1.64 -13.36 16.91
CA MET A 82 -1.29 -12.89 15.57
C MET A 82 -0.58 -11.53 15.63
N PHE A 83 0.55 -11.43 14.94
CA PHE A 83 1.11 -10.15 14.52
C PHE A 83 0.54 -9.75 13.17
N LEU A 84 -0.26 -8.68 13.15
CA LEU A 84 -0.79 -8.09 11.93
C LEU A 84 0.07 -6.89 11.52
N ASP A 85 0.83 -7.06 10.44
CA ASP A 85 1.59 -6.02 9.76
C ASP A 85 0.72 -5.41 8.66
N VAL A 86 0.21 -4.21 8.90
CA VAL A 86 -0.58 -3.42 7.94
C VAL A 86 0.43 -2.64 7.09
N VAL A 87 0.77 -3.18 5.91
CA VAL A 87 2.00 -2.79 5.22
C VAL A 87 1.81 -1.58 4.33
N ASN A 88 2.55 -0.52 4.66
CA ASN A 88 2.72 0.64 3.80
C ASN A 88 3.78 0.34 2.73
N ARG A 89 3.54 0.70 1.46
CA ARG A 89 4.42 0.42 0.30
C ARG A 89 4.66 -1.07 0.00
N GLY A 90 3.79 -1.96 0.48
CA GLY A 90 3.72 -3.38 0.10
C GLY A 90 4.84 -4.32 0.56
N ASN A 91 5.78 -3.85 1.37
CA ASN A 91 6.89 -4.65 1.89
C ASN A 91 6.54 -5.35 3.22
N LYS A 92 7.05 -6.56 3.44
CA LYS A 92 6.76 -7.39 4.62
C LYS A 92 7.68 -7.03 5.79
N THR A 93 7.29 -6.05 6.61
CA THR A 93 8.24 -5.28 7.44
C THR A 93 8.62 -5.91 8.76
N VAL A 94 7.71 -6.65 9.39
CA VAL A 94 7.87 -7.11 10.79
C VAL A 94 9.06 -8.06 10.98
N LEU A 95 9.45 -8.82 9.95
CA LEU A 95 10.58 -9.75 10.03
C LEU A 95 11.93 -9.03 10.18
N TYR A 96 12.07 -7.83 9.63
CA TYR A 96 13.31 -7.06 9.76
C TYR A 96 13.48 -6.54 11.19
N GLY A 97 12.39 -6.06 11.79
CA GLY A 97 12.40 -5.48 13.14
C GLY A 97 12.54 -6.52 14.24
N PHE A 98 11.75 -7.59 14.18
CA PHE A 98 11.68 -8.59 15.26
C PHE A 98 12.62 -9.77 15.05
N ASN A 99 12.79 -10.22 13.79
CA ASN A 99 13.63 -11.36 13.51
C ASN A 99 15.03 -10.99 12.99
N SER A 100 15.36 -9.69 12.88
CA SER A 100 16.63 -9.25 12.28
C SER A 100 16.87 -9.84 10.87
N ALA A 101 15.79 -10.09 10.11
CA ALA A 101 15.92 -10.51 8.72
C ALA A 101 16.48 -9.37 7.85
N ASN A 102 17.15 -9.72 6.76
CA ASN A 102 17.60 -8.72 5.80
C ASN A 102 16.41 -8.12 5.05
N ARG A 103 16.46 -6.81 4.77
CA ARG A 103 15.51 -6.19 3.85
C ARG A 103 15.84 -6.65 2.42
N PRO A 104 14.90 -7.29 1.69
CA PRO A 104 15.14 -7.70 0.33
C PRO A 104 15.26 -6.48 -0.56
N THR A 105 16.20 -6.51 -1.50
CA THR A 105 16.34 -5.50 -2.55
C THR A 105 15.39 -5.74 -3.72
N ASP A 106 14.95 -6.99 -3.88
CA ASP A 106 13.98 -7.44 -4.88
C ASP A 106 12.72 -7.95 -4.16
N PRO A 107 11.54 -7.34 -4.37
CA PRO A 107 10.30 -7.74 -3.69
C PRO A 107 9.84 -9.17 -4.03
N THR A 108 10.35 -9.78 -5.11
CA THR A 108 10.06 -11.18 -5.47
C THR A 108 10.90 -12.19 -4.72
N SER A 109 11.91 -11.73 -3.97
CA SER A 109 12.79 -12.60 -3.19
C SER A 109 11.97 -13.47 -2.22
N PRO A 110 12.34 -14.75 -2.04
CA PRO A 110 11.72 -15.58 -1.01
C PRO A 110 11.79 -14.92 0.37
N ILE A 111 10.77 -15.15 1.19
CA ILE A 111 10.77 -14.65 2.57
C ILE A 111 11.85 -15.37 3.38
N GLU A 112 12.72 -14.59 4.01
CA GLU A 112 13.70 -15.09 4.99
C GLU A 112 13.21 -14.77 6.40
N SER A 113 13.17 -15.78 7.29
CA SER A 113 12.75 -15.56 8.68
C SER A 113 13.83 -14.91 9.55
N GLY A 114 15.05 -14.68 9.06
CA GLY A 114 16.17 -14.18 9.87
C GLY A 114 16.49 -15.11 11.05
N ASN A 115 16.55 -14.55 12.25
CA ASN A 115 16.74 -15.30 13.50
C ASN A 115 15.47 -16.08 13.93
N GLY A 116 14.37 -16.01 13.18
CA GLY A 116 13.14 -16.78 13.41
C GLY A 116 12.47 -16.58 14.78
N PHE A 117 12.73 -15.49 15.50
CA PHE A 117 12.19 -15.25 16.85
C PHE A 117 10.67 -15.42 16.90
N LEU A 118 9.93 -14.71 16.05
CA LEU A 118 8.46 -14.81 16.01
C LEU A 118 7.97 -16.25 15.74
N MET A 119 8.70 -17.00 14.91
CA MET A 119 8.33 -18.37 14.55
C MET A 119 8.60 -19.35 15.70
N ARG A 120 9.74 -19.19 16.38
CA ARG A 120 10.13 -20.00 17.55
C ARG A 120 9.20 -19.79 18.74
N GLU A 121 8.61 -18.60 18.85
CA GLU A 121 7.62 -18.27 19.87
C GLU A 121 6.18 -18.66 19.48
N GLY A 122 5.96 -19.20 18.27
CA GLY A 122 4.65 -19.71 17.85
C GLY A 122 3.67 -18.66 17.32
N TYR A 123 4.13 -17.47 16.94
CA TYR A 123 3.24 -16.42 16.42
C TYR A 123 2.76 -16.72 15.00
N THR A 124 1.49 -16.48 14.74
CA THR A 124 1.01 -16.27 13.37
C THR A 124 1.36 -14.86 12.93
N VAL A 125 1.93 -14.68 11.74
CA VAL A 125 2.31 -13.38 11.19
C VAL A 125 1.53 -13.14 9.91
N MET A 126 0.70 -12.09 9.89
CA MET A 126 -0.06 -11.68 8.71
C MET A 126 0.46 -10.34 8.20
N PHE A 127 0.73 -10.26 6.91
CA PHE A 127 0.96 -9.02 6.19
C PHE A 127 -0.29 -8.72 5.38
N CYS A 128 -0.83 -7.51 5.50
CA CYS A 128 -2.01 -7.07 4.77
C CYS A 128 -1.70 -5.75 4.06
N GLY A 129 -1.96 -5.68 2.75
CA GLY A 129 -1.81 -4.46 1.97
C GLY A 129 -2.67 -3.32 2.53
N TRP A 130 -2.08 -2.13 2.62
CA TRP A 130 -2.75 -0.91 3.12
C TRP A 130 -2.92 0.17 2.05
N GLN A 131 -1.94 0.28 1.16
CA GLN A 131 -1.81 1.42 0.27
C GLN A 131 -2.30 1.06 -1.14
N ALA A 132 -3.14 1.92 -1.73
CA ALA A 132 -3.81 1.65 -3.00
C ALA A 132 -3.02 2.08 -4.26
N ASP A 133 -2.10 3.03 -4.10
CA ASP A 133 -1.21 3.52 -5.16
C ASP A 133 0.10 2.73 -5.25
N VAL A 134 0.20 1.57 -4.57
CA VAL A 134 1.30 0.63 -4.79
C VAL A 134 1.18 0.08 -6.22
N PRO A 135 2.21 0.21 -7.07
CA PRO A 135 2.13 -0.30 -8.43
C PRO A 135 2.09 -1.82 -8.42
N ASP A 136 1.55 -2.39 -9.50
CA ASP A 136 1.50 -3.83 -9.74
C ASP A 136 2.91 -4.38 -10.06
N ILE A 137 3.73 -4.50 -9.01
CA ILE A 137 5.06 -5.10 -9.05
C ILE A 137 4.98 -6.45 -8.31
N PRO A 138 5.39 -7.55 -8.97
CA PRO A 138 5.43 -8.86 -8.35
C PRO A 138 6.14 -8.85 -6.98
N GLY A 139 5.48 -9.44 -5.98
CA GLY A 139 6.00 -9.57 -4.62
C GLY A 139 5.65 -8.42 -3.66
N LEU A 140 5.24 -7.26 -4.17
CA LEU A 140 4.54 -6.26 -3.35
C LEU A 140 3.10 -6.70 -3.10
N ILE A 141 2.51 -6.21 -2.00
CA ILE A 141 1.10 -6.42 -1.68
C ILE A 141 0.41 -5.07 -1.52
N GLY A 142 -0.77 -4.92 -2.13
CA GLY A 142 -1.48 -3.66 -2.20
C GLY A 142 -2.89 -3.73 -1.63
N LEU A 143 -3.55 -2.58 -1.63
CA LEU A 143 -4.98 -2.45 -1.41
C LEU A 143 -5.65 -2.14 -2.76
N SER A 144 -6.76 -2.79 -3.07
CA SER A 144 -7.60 -2.43 -4.22
C SER A 144 -8.89 -1.83 -3.69
N VAL A 145 -9.11 -0.55 -4.00
CA VAL A 145 -10.28 0.22 -3.56
C VAL A 145 -11.05 0.73 -4.77
N PRO A 146 -12.38 0.92 -4.64
CA PRO A 146 -13.15 1.55 -5.70
C PRO A 146 -12.88 3.05 -5.75
N GLU A 147 -13.07 3.63 -6.92
CA GLU A 147 -13.02 5.08 -7.11
C GLU A 147 -14.35 5.72 -6.70
N ALA A 148 -14.28 6.92 -6.13
CA ALA A 148 -15.44 7.74 -5.84
C ALA A 148 -15.99 8.38 -7.12
N SER A 149 -17.32 8.54 -7.20
CA SER A 149 -17.98 9.15 -8.35
C SER A 149 -19.13 10.07 -7.95
N VAL A 150 -19.41 11.07 -8.78
CA VAL A 150 -20.57 11.97 -8.66
C VAL A 150 -21.33 11.93 -9.97
N ASP A 151 -22.63 11.60 -9.92
CA ASP A 151 -23.49 11.49 -11.10
C ASP A 151 -22.95 10.57 -12.22
N GLY A 152 -22.16 9.56 -11.86
CA GLY A 152 -21.56 8.59 -12.78
C GLY A 152 -20.22 9.00 -13.37
N GLU A 153 -19.74 10.21 -13.05
CA GLU A 153 -18.43 10.72 -13.46
C GLU A 153 -17.40 10.53 -12.35
N HIS A 154 -16.14 10.31 -12.73
CA HIS A 154 -15.04 10.20 -11.77
C HIS A 154 -14.92 11.49 -10.95
N LEU A 155 -14.72 11.35 -9.64
CA LEU A 155 -14.54 12.50 -8.76
C LEU A 155 -13.21 13.20 -9.09
N SER A 156 -13.29 14.45 -9.56
CA SER A 156 -12.11 15.29 -9.78
C SER A 156 -11.97 16.36 -8.69
N GLY A 157 -10.73 16.78 -8.43
CA GLY A 157 -10.43 17.76 -7.42
C GLY A 157 -8.95 18.13 -7.37
N ARG A 158 -8.62 19.14 -6.55
CA ARG A 158 -7.23 19.56 -6.35
C ARG A 158 -6.51 18.54 -5.46
N VAL A 159 -5.40 18.00 -5.95
CA VAL A 159 -4.49 17.14 -5.18
C VAL A 159 -3.21 17.91 -4.87
N MET A 160 -2.71 17.79 -3.64
CA MET A 160 -1.43 18.37 -3.24
C MET A 160 -0.38 17.27 -3.11
N ASN A 161 0.75 17.45 -3.78
CA ASN A 161 1.97 16.70 -3.53
C ASN A 161 3.02 17.62 -2.90
N GLN A 162 3.79 17.10 -1.94
CA GLN A 162 4.87 17.83 -1.30
C GLN A 162 6.21 17.20 -1.68
N TYR A 163 7.17 18.06 -2.03
CA TYR A 163 8.48 17.64 -2.48
C TYR A 163 9.57 18.23 -1.61
N GLN A 164 10.59 17.43 -1.32
CA GLN A 164 11.83 17.87 -0.68
C GLN A 164 13.00 17.14 -1.33
N ALA A 165 14.02 17.90 -1.73
CA ALA A 165 15.24 17.35 -2.31
C ALA A 165 16.44 17.65 -1.41
N ASN A 166 17.36 16.68 -1.31
CA ASN A 166 18.63 16.84 -0.59
C ASN A 166 19.74 17.41 -1.49
N VAL A 167 19.48 17.52 -2.79
CA VAL A 167 20.40 18.00 -3.83
C VAL A 167 19.63 18.85 -4.82
N ALA A 168 20.33 19.70 -5.58
CA ALA A 168 19.71 20.49 -6.65
C ALA A 168 18.95 19.58 -7.62
N THR A 169 17.65 19.82 -7.77
CA THR A 169 16.70 18.98 -8.52
C THR A 169 15.72 19.90 -9.24
N SER A 170 15.47 19.65 -10.53
CA SER A 170 14.57 20.45 -11.36
C SER A 170 13.34 19.69 -11.85
N VAL A 171 13.23 18.39 -11.54
CA VAL A 171 12.13 17.52 -11.96
C VAL A 171 11.70 16.68 -10.76
N PHE A 172 10.41 16.68 -10.46
CA PHE A 172 9.80 15.85 -9.43
C PHE A 172 8.69 14.98 -10.04
N PRO A 173 8.61 13.69 -9.68
CA PRO A 173 7.49 12.86 -10.09
C PRO A 173 6.19 13.35 -9.44
N LEU A 174 5.05 13.22 -10.13
CA LEU A 174 3.74 13.61 -9.62
C LEU A 174 3.16 12.68 -8.54
N ALA A 175 3.87 11.60 -8.21
CA ALA A 175 3.56 10.67 -7.13
C ALA A 175 4.84 10.39 -6.31
N ASP A 176 4.69 9.89 -5.08
CA ASP A 176 5.84 9.47 -4.27
C ASP A 176 6.59 8.34 -4.98
N ARG A 177 7.83 8.61 -5.39
CA ARG A 177 8.75 7.66 -6.04
C ARG A 177 8.17 7.06 -7.33
N TYR A 178 7.69 5.82 -7.24
CA TYR A 178 7.23 4.98 -8.34
C TYR A 178 5.77 4.55 -8.15
N HIS A 179 5.07 5.17 -7.19
CA HIS A 179 3.66 4.90 -6.96
C HIS A 179 2.78 5.41 -8.11
N LEU A 180 1.57 4.87 -8.19
CA LEU A 180 0.57 5.30 -9.15
C LEU A 180 0.18 6.75 -8.86
N LYS A 181 0.09 7.56 -9.93
CA LYS A 181 -0.38 8.94 -9.84
C LYS A 181 -1.89 9.00 -10.00
N ASN A 182 -2.52 9.99 -9.38
CA ASN A 182 -3.85 10.40 -9.81
C ASN A 182 -3.75 10.94 -11.25
N PRO A 183 -4.63 10.52 -12.17
CA PRO A 183 -4.65 11.09 -13.51
C PRO A 183 -5.03 12.58 -13.45
N ALA A 184 -4.48 13.35 -14.39
CA ALA A 184 -4.87 14.75 -14.57
C ALA A 184 -6.31 14.82 -15.10
N ALA A 185 -7.04 15.86 -14.72
CA ALA A 185 -8.42 16.06 -15.18
C ALA A 185 -8.46 16.59 -16.62
N ASP A 186 -7.43 17.36 -17.00
CA ASP A 186 -7.16 17.74 -18.39
C ASP A 186 -5.65 17.71 -18.66
N GLU A 187 -5.23 17.78 -19.93
CA GLU A 187 -3.81 17.65 -20.29
C GLU A 187 -2.99 18.92 -20.00
N THR A 188 -3.63 20.08 -19.89
CA THR A 188 -2.95 21.39 -19.82
C THR A 188 -2.78 21.90 -18.39
N GLU A 189 -3.69 21.52 -17.48
CA GLU A 189 -3.71 21.85 -16.06
C GLU A 189 -3.32 23.32 -15.80
N LEU A 190 -3.95 24.25 -16.53
CA LEU A 190 -3.61 25.68 -16.51
C LEU A 190 -3.79 26.32 -15.12
N GLU A 191 -4.63 25.72 -14.28
CA GLU A 191 -4.94 26.16 -12.92
C GLU A 191 -4.06 25.49 -11.85
N ALA A 192 -3.08 24.65 -12.25
CA ALA A 192 -2.16 24.06 -11.30
C ALA A 192 -1.26 25.13 -10.65
N GLU A 193 -0.98 24.95 -9.36
CA GLU A 193 -0.18 25.87 -8.56
C GLU A 193 1.05 25.16 -7.99
N LEU A 194 2.21 25.82 -8.06
CA LEU A 194 3.42 25.40 -7.35
C LEU A 194 3.70 26.41 -6.24
N MET A 195 3.94 25.91 -5.03
CA MET A 195 4.24 26.75 -3.86
C MET A 195 5.54 26.30 -3.19
N VAL A 196 6.19 27.21 -2.49
CA VAL A 196 7.41 26.95 -1.70
C VAL A 196 7.26 27.45 -0.28
N GLN A 197 7.83 26.70 0.67
CA GLN A 197 7.93 27.09 2.07
C GLN A 197 9.17 26.47 2.73
N ASP A 198 9.77 27.16 3.70
CA ASP A 198 10.97 26.70 4.40
C ASP A 198 10.70 25.60 5.44
N GLN A 199 9.47 25.50 5.94
CA GLN A 199 9.09 24.60 7.03
C GLN A 199 7.75 23.91 6.70
N PRO A 200 7.51 22.68 7.17
CA PRO A 200 6.26 21.95 6.89
C PRO A 200 4.98 22.71 7.26
N ASN A 201 5.04 23.55 8.30
CA ASN A 201 3.93 24.39 8.78
C ASN A 201 4.14 25.88 8.46
N GLY A 202 4.97 26.18 7.44
CA GLY A 202 5.23 27.54 6.99
C GLY A 202 4.03 28.17 6.29
N ILE A 203 4.18 29.44 5.91
CA ILE A 203 3.24 30.09 4.99
C ILE A 203 3.77 29.84 3.58
N PRO A 204 3.03 29.14 2.71
CA PRO A 204 3.47 28.91 1.35
C PRO A 204 3.46 30.19 0.52
N GLU A 205 4.50 30.37 -0.30
CA GLU A 205 4.58 31.41 -1.33
C GLU A 205 4.36 30.79 -2.70
N LEU A 206 3.51 31.41 -3.53
CA LEU A 206 3.25 30.96 -4.90
C LEU A 206 4.48 31.19 -5.78
N ILE A 207 4.85 30.18 -6.56
CA ILE A 207 5.85 30.29 -7.62
C ILE A 207 5.13 30.64 -8.92
N GLU A 208 5.56 31.73 -9.56
CA GLU A 208 5.01 32.21 -10.84
C GLU A 208 5.00 31.09 -11.90
N ARG A 209 3.89 30.99 -12.65
CA ARG A 209 3.64 29.89 -13.61
C ARG A 209 4.69 29.78 -14.72
N ASP A 210 5.36 30.87 -15.09
CA ASP A 210 6.43 30.86 -16.10
C ASP A 210 7.76 30.25 -15.61
N LYS A 211 7.87 29.94 -14.31
CA LYS A 211 9.07 29.33 -13.70
C LYS A 211 9.01 27.80 -13.64
N TRP A 212 7.88 27.18 -13.96
CA TRP A 212 7.71 25.73 -13.85
C TRP A 212 6.66 25.22 -14.84
N ALA A 213 6.79 23.96 -15.23
CA ALA A 213 5.84 23.28 -16.10
C ALA A 213 5.58 21.87 -15.58
N LEU A 214 4.41 21.32 -15.95
CA LEU A 214 4.23 19.87 -15.94
C LEU A 214 4.85 19.36 -17.23
N VAL A 215 5.66 18.31 -17.14
CA VAL A 215 6.40 17.77 -18.28
C VAL A 215 6.28 16.27 -18.30
N ARG A 216 6.21 15.72 -19.51
CA ARG A 216 6.40 14.29 -19.74
C ARG A 216 7.88 14.02 -19.90
N VAL A 217 8.38 13.04 -19.16
CA VAL A 217 9.77 12.59 -19.27
C VAL A 217 9.73 11.21 -19.92
N GLU A 218 9.95 11.16 -21.23
CA GLU A 218 10.18 9.90 -21.95
C GLU A 218 11.69 9.74 -22.15
N ASP A 219 12.26 8.59 -21.76
CA ASP A 219 13.65 8.18 -21.99
C ASP A 219 14.70 9.32 -22.04
N SER A 220 14.75 10.12 -20.97
CA SER A 220 15.71 11.22 -20.75
C SER A 220 15.63 12.44 -21.68
N GLU A 221 14.57 12.61 -22.47
CA GLU A 221 14.24 13.89 -23.08
C GLU A 221 12.98 14.47 -22.42
N ILE A 222 13.10 15.70 -21.91
CA ILE A 222 11.97 16.46 -21.39
C ILE A 222 11.23 16.97 -22.61
N GLU A 223 10.09 16.37 -22.94
CA GLU A 223 9.17 16.95 -23.90
C GLU A 223 8.18 17.85 -23.12
N PRO A 224 8.03 19.12 -23.52
CA PRO A 224 6.95 19.94 -22.99
C PRO A 224 5.62 19.35 -23.50
N ASP A 225 4.72 19.01 -22.58
CA ASP A 225 3.31 18.76 -22.89
C ASP A 225 2.63 20.08 -23.30
#